data_AF-A0A251UK96-F1
#
_entry.id   AF-A0A251UK96-F1
#
_cell.length_a   1.000
_cell.length_b   1.000
_cell.length_c   1.000
_cell.angle_alpha   90.00
_cell.angle_beta   90.00
_cell.angle_gamma   90.00
#
_symmetry.space_group_name_H-M   'P 1'
#
loop_
_entity.id
_entity.type
_entity.pdbx_description
1 polymer ?
#
loop_
_entity_poly.entity_id
_entity_poly.type
_entity_poly.pdbx_seq_one_letter_code
_entity_poly.pdbx_strand_id
1 'polypeptide(L)'
;MSGGSASKLSEPWLMTSHMGSSRLLVAMSHGGASLDFPSIAQNDKTRESSELESDVPNNIQSQMIHGQNCIWSGESSVCSKKLKHYPAFIRDGTTVAVHSFALIKGEEENQHIGYVEDLYEDYSGHKMVKVRWFNSSEEVGGIPSHEVMITPHVEVVSAECIGGLATVLTPKHYQQCLAVVSQDFSDGVYMCSRQIKNNKVSSFPLCKLRGYSNQTIFSILNPPVIPSNEEVPSSFEQKLKGVDDGRCCFGAGEEIEVLSCDSGLRGCWHRCKILKAKKKHLKVVYVDVEHVDGLGNIEEWIAACRVADPDKLGMRYLGRHTIRPWAPSCSNACFSIGDAVDAWWCNAWWEGVVVATPILAIDTFCVYFPGENRFEDCEKKNLRCSKDWVGNKWLEIQPKPNIDVLNLQTTVDTQALASSQKEEAPAK
;
A
#
# COMPACT_ATOMS: atom_id res chain seq x y z
N MET A 1 40.86 36.16 44.05
CA MET A 1 41.50 36.82 42.90
C MET A 1 41.83 35.72 41.89
N SER A 2 41.54 35.81 40.59
CA SER A 2 40.90 36.89 39.81
C SER A 2 40.55 36.42 38.38
N GLY A 3 39.33 36.73 37.91
CA GLY A 3 38.92 36.66 36.48
C GLY A 3 38.72 35.26 35.86
N GLY A 4 37.97 35.10 34.75
CA GLY A 4 36.99 36.01 34.12
C GLY A 4 37.08 36.15 32.59
N SER A 5 35.95 35.96 31.89
CA SER A 5 35.73 36.07 30.41
C SER A 5 36.46 35.02 29.54
N ALA A 6 35.92 34.37 28.50
CA ALA A 6 34.70 34.46 27.66
C ALA A 6 34.79 35.27 26.35
N SER A 7 34.05 34.79 25.32
CA SER A 7 33.79 35.37 23.97
C SER A 7 34.93 35.22 22.92
N LYS A 8 34.70 35.17 21.59
CA LYS A 8 33.48 34.99 20.74
C LYS A 8 33.86 34.76 19.24
N LEU A 9 32.95 34.15 18.46
CA LEU A 9 32.80 34.28 16.97
C LEU A 9 33.94 33.72 16.07
N SER A 10 33.77 33.42 14.77
CA SER A 10 32.65 33.47 13.80
C SER A 10 32.78 32.40 12.69
N GLU A 11 31.68 32.02 12.01
CA GLU A 11 31.69 31.43 10.65
C GLU A 11 31.98 32.52 9.56
N PRO A 12 32.19 32.17 8.27
CA PRO A 12 31.04 31.93 7.37
C PRO A 12 31.22 30.79 6.34
N TRP A 13 30.16 30.55 5.57
CA TRP A 13 29.99 29.46 4.60
C TRP A 13 30.64 29.72 3.22
N LEU A 14 30.86 28.64 2.45
CA LEU A 14 30.53 28.57 1.01
C LEU A 14 30.53 27.12 0.48
N MET A 15 29.63 26.82 -0.47
CA MET A 15 29.53 25.53 -1.16
C MET A 15 30.36 25.51 -2.46
N THR A 16 30.95 24.35 -2.79
CA THR A 16 31.25 23.94 -4.18
C THR A 16 31.04 22.43 -4.31
N SER A 17 30.98 21.91 -5.55
CA SER A 17 30.33 20.63 -5.85
C SER A 17 31.10 19.72 -6.83
N HIS A 18 30.66 18.46 -6.90
CA HIS A 18 30.89 17.44 -7.93
C HIS A 18 32.28 16.80 -8.13
N MET A 19 32.20 15.53 -8.58
CA MET A 19 33.27 14.62 -9.06
C MET A 19 34.34 14.21 -8.03
N GLY A 20 34.68 12.94 -7.79
CA GLY A 20 34.16 11.67 -8.34
C GLY A 20 35.23 10.87 -9.10
N SER A 21 35.58 9.68 -8.61
CA SER A 21 36.26 8.63 -9.39
C SER A 21 36.25 7.29 -8.65
N SER A 22 35.50 6.31 -9.17
CA SER A 22 35.81 4.89 -8.94
C SER A 22 36.95 4.48 -9.88
N ARG A 23 37.83 3.57 -9.45
CA ARG A 23 38.81 2.91 -10.33
C ARG A 23 38.68 1.40 -10.24
N LEU A 24 38.51 0.76 -11.40
CA LEU A 24 38.62 -0.69 -11.58
C LEU A 24 39.67 -1.02 -12.67
N LEU A 25 39.89 -2.31 -12.93
CA LEU A 25 41.06 -2.83 -13.66
C LEU A 25 41.04 -2.59 -15.18
N VAL A 26 42.23 -2.45 -15.76
CA VAL A 26 42.57 -2.45 -17.20
C VAL A 26 43.99 -3.05 -17.34
N ALA A 27 44.35 -3.97 -18.25
CA ALA A 27 43.56 -4.72 -19.24
C ALA A 27 43.66 -6.26 -18.98
N MET A 28 43.97 -7.23 -19.86
CA MET A 28 44.60 -7.28 -21.19
C MET A 28 43.95 -8.31 -22.15
N SER A 29 44.34 -8.19 -23.42
CA SER A 29 44.04 -8.93 -24.66
C SER A 29 44.41 -10.44 -24.65
N HIS A 30 44.15 -11.28 -25.66
CA HIS A 30 43.89 -11.10 -27.11
C HIS A 30 42.99 -12.22 -27.70
N GLY A 31 42.42 -11.98 -28.89
CA GLY A 31 42.11 -13.02 -29.88
C GLY A 31 40.70 -12.97 -30.48
N GLY A 32 40.60 -13.04 -31.80
CA GLY A 32 39.32 -13.12 -32.53
C GLY A 32 39.51 -13.52 -34.00
N ALA A 33 38.43 -13.93 -34.66
CA ALA A 33 38.38 -14.21 -36.11
C ALA A 33 36.94 -14.06 -36.63
N SER A 34 36.79 -13.76 -37.93
CA SER A 34 35.51 -13.71 -38.65
C SER A 34 35.12 -15.10 -39.20
N LEU A 35 33.88 -15.27 -39.68
CA LEU A 35 33.58 -15.88 -40.98
C LEU A 35 32.11 -15.64 -41.41
N ASP A 36 31.84 -15.79 -42.71
CA ASP A 36 30.73 -15.15 -43.41
C ASP A 36 29.45 -16.00 -43.63
N PHE A 37 28.41 -15.33 -44.15
CA PHE A 37 27.16 -15.93 -44.66
C PHE A 37 27.36 -16.82 -45.91
N PRO A 38 26.35 -17.61 -46.27
CA PRO A 38 25.70 -17.33 -47.57
C PRO A 38 24.17 -17.25 -47.52
N SER A 39 23.60 -16.52 -48.50
CA SER A 39 22.16 -16.43 -48.76
C SER A 39 21.71 -17.36 -49.89
N ILE A 40 20.40 -17.53 -50.10
CA ILE A 40 19.83 -17.95 -51.39
C ILE A 40 18.41 -17.38 -51.60
N ALA A 41 18.10 -17.12 -52.87
CA ALA A 41 16.83 -16.68 -53.50
C ALA A 41 15.53 -16.88 -52.68
N GLN A 42 14.76 -15.81 -52.44
CA GLN A 42 13.71 -15.27 -53.34
C GLN A 42 12.57 -16.24 -53.67
N ASN A 43 11.33 -15.79 -53.43
CA ASN A 43 10.32 -15.86 -54.48
C ASN A 43 9.33 -14.70 -54.35
N ASP A 44 9.06 -14.03 -55.47
CA ASP A 44 8.27 -12.80 -55.53
C ASP A 44 6.83 -13.08 -55.97
N LYS A 45 5.86 -12.30 -55.47
CA LYS A 45 4.55 -12.09 -56.12
C LYS A 45 3.70 -11.04 -55.40
N THR A 46 3.96 -9.77 -55.73
CA THR A 46 3.03 -8.66 -55.51
C THR A 46 1.69 -8.92 -56.23
N ARG A 47 0.57 -8.54 -55.59
CA ARG A 47 -0.58 -8.02 -56.33
C ARG A 47 -1.41 -7.03 -55.51
N GLU A 48 -1.54 -5.83 -56.07
CA GLU A 48 -2.52 -4.78 -55.79
C GLU A 48 -3.97 -5.29 -55.91
N SER A 49 -5.02 -4.63 -55.40
CA SER A 49 -5.17 -3.48 -54.47
C SER A 49 -6.67 -3.31 -54.16
N SER A 50 -7.04 -2.51 -53.14
CA SER A 50 -8.16 -1.55 -53.15
C SER A 50 -8.57 -1.15 -51.73
N GLU A 51 -8.70 0.14 -51.47
CA GLU A 51 -9.32 0.69 -50.25
C GLU A 51 -10.86 0.68 -50.38
N LEU A 52 -11.57 0.66 -49.24
CA LEU A 52 -12.95 1.14 -49.13
C LEU A 52 -13.32 1.34 -47.64
N GLU A 53 -13.35 2.59 -47.20
CA GLU A 53 -14.04 2.98 -45.96
C GLU A 53 -15.55 3.13 -46.22
N SER A 54 -16.39 2.62 -45.31
CA SER A 54 -17.77 3.10 -45.16
C SER A 54 -18.39 2.71 -43.81
N ASP A 55 -18.65 3.72 -42.99
CA ASP A 55 -19.76 3.89 -42.03
C ASP A 55 -20.23 2.75 -41.08
N VAL A 56 -20.30 3.12 -39.80
CA VAL A 56 -20.92 2.33 -38.72
C VAL A 56 -22.36 2.80 -38.45
N PRO A 57 -23.34 1.89 -38.39
CA PRO A 57 -24.56 2.05 -37.59
C PRO A 57 -24.52 1.16 -36.32
N ASN A 58 -25.02 1.68 -35.20
CA ASN A 58 -24.94 1.01 -33.89
C ASN A 58 -26.08 -0.01 -33.60
N ASN A 59 -25.71 -1.05 -32.85
CA ASN A 59 -26.53 -1.81 -31.90
C ASN A 59 -27.77 -2.60 -32.42
N ILE A 60 -27.60 -3.93 -32.54
CA ILE A 60 -28.56 -4.89 -31.95
C ILE A 60 -27.79 -5.93 -31.11
N GLN A 61 -27.92 -5.81 -29.79
CA GLN A 61 -27.91 -6.84 -28.75
C GLN A 61 -26.96 -8.05 -28.84
N SER A 62 -25.94 -8.01 -27.97
CA SER A 62 -25.90 -8.87 -26.77
C SER A 62 -26.10 -10.39 -26.93
N GLN A 63 -25.12 -11.09 -27.51
CA GLN A 63 -24.81 -12.46 -27.10
C GLN A 63 -23.30 -12.77 -27.25
N MET A 64 -22.74 -13.45 -26.24
CA MET A 64 -21.40 -14.10 -26.24
C MET A 64 -20.14 -13.21 -26.36
N ILE A 65 -19.99 -12.24 -25.45
CA ILE A 65 -18.66 -11.88 -24.90
C ILE A 65 -18.67 -12.12 -23.39
N HIS A 66 -18.63 -13.40 -22.97
CA HIS A 66 -18.65 -13.81 -21.55
C HIS A 66 -17.57 -14.87 -21.20
N GLY A 67 -16.67 -15.23 -22.14
CA GLY A 67 -15.58 -16.18 -21.89
C GLY A 67 -14.30 -15.53 -21.37
N GLN A 68 -13.74 -14.63 -22.17
CA GLN A 68 -12.30 -14.28 -22.16
C GLN A 68 -11.88 -13.13 -21.21
N ASN A 69 -12.73 -12.74 -20.25
CA ASN A 69 -12.52 -11.55 -19.39
C ASN A 69 -11.40 -11.66 -18.32
N CYS A 70 -10.51 -12.67 -18.39
CA CYS A 70 -9.42 -12.86 -17.43
C CYS A 70 -8.15 -12.09 -17.84
N ILE A 71 -7.93 -10.91 -17.27
CA ILE A 71 -6.76 -10.05 -17.53
C ILE A 71 -5.75 -10.22 -16.38
N TRP A 72 -4.49 -10.53 -16.69
CA TRP A 72 -3.43 -10.58 -15.67
C TRP A 72 -3.14 -9.20 -15.06
N SER A 73 -2.79 -9.18 -13.77
CA SER A 73 -2.45 -7.96 -13.03
C SER A 73 -1.14 -8.14 -12.26
N GLY A 74 -0.29 -7.11 -12.29
CA GLY A 74 1.09 -7.13 -11.78
C GLY A 74 2.09 -7.79 -12.73
N GLU A 75 3.38 -7.67 -12.37
CA GLU A 75 4.49 -8.18 -13.20
C GLU A 75 4.54 -9.72 -13.23
N SER A 76 4.93 -10.26 -14.38
CA SER A 76 5.09 -11.71 -14.56
C SER A 76 6.48 -12.17 -14.13
N SER A 77 6.54 -13.28 -13.41
CA SER A 77 7.79 -13.99 -13.12
C SER A 77 7.85 -15.29 -13.92
N VAL A 78 9.04 -15.74 -14.31
CA VAL A 78 9.22 -16.99 -15.06
C VAL A 78 9.90 -18.02 -14.16
N CYS A 79 9.25 -19.16 -13.94
CA CYS A 79 9.80 -20.22 -13.10
C CYS A 79 10.83 -21.09 -13.86
N SER A 80 11.52 -21.98 -13.16
CA SER A 80 12.47 -22.94 -13.76
C SER A 80 11.84 -23.90 -14.79
N LYS A 81 10.50 -24.04 -14.80
CA LYS A 81 9.75 -24.78 -15.82
C LYS A 81 9.33 -23.92 -17.03
N LYS A 82 9.75 -22.65 -17.10
CA LYS A 82 9.40 -21.65 -18.13
C LYS A 82 7.91 -21.26 -18.21
N LEU A 83 7.11 -21.62 -17.21
CA LEU A 83 5.75 -21.09 -17.04
C LEU A 83 5.84 -19.63 -16.55
N LYS A 84 4.91 -18.78 -16.98
CA LYS A 84 4.78 -17.40 -16.48
C LYS A 84 3.80 -17.37 -15.31
N HIS A 85 4.24 -16.91 -14.16
CA HIS A 85 3.45 -16.77 -12.94
C HIS A 85 3.11 -15.30 -12.68
N TYR A 86 1.92 -15.03 -12.14
CA TYR A 86 1.36 -13.69 -11.94
C TYR A 86 0.86 -13.50 -10.50
N PRO A 87 0.92 -12.30 -9.92
CA PRO A 87 0.45 -12.08 -8.55
C PRO A 87 -1.08 -11.97 -8.45
N ALA A 88 -1.78 -11.59 -9.53
CA ALA A 88 -3.24 -11.56 -9.59
C ALA A 88 -3.78 -11.66 -11.04
N PHE A 89 -5.08 -11.91 -11.16
CA PHE A 89 -5.86 -11.58 -12.36
C PHE A 89 -7.12 -10.79 -11.98
N ILE A 90 -7.72 -10.14 -12.96
CA ILE A 90 -9.02 -9.48 -12.88
C ILE A 90 -9.98 -10.27 -13.77
N ARG A 91 -11.15 -10.63 -13.26
CA ARG A 91 -12.27 -11.23 -14.01
C ARG A 91 -13.56 -10.54 -13.58
N ASP A 92 -14.31 -10.03 -14.55
CA ASP A 92 -15.62 -9.39 -14.35
C ASP A 92 -15.61 -8.31 -13.24
N GLY A 93 -14.56 -7.49 -13.23
CA GLY A 93 -14.31 -6.43 -12.23
C GLY A 93 -13.73 -6.90 -10.90
N THR A 94 -13.68 -8.21 -10.62
CA THR A 94 -13.13 -8.78 -9.39
C THR A 94 -11.65 -9.14 -9.54
N THR A 95 -10.80 -8.61 -8.66
CA THR A 95 -9.39 -9.01 -8.59
C THR A 95 -9.22 -10.26 -7.72
N VAL A 96 -8.66 -11.32 -8.31
CA VAL A 96 -8.30 -12.57 -7.63
C VAL A 96 -6.78 -12.67 -7.56
N ALA A 97 -6.23 -12.68 -6.34
CA ALA A 97 -4.79 -12.68 -6.10
C ALA A 97 -4.28 -14.05 -5.64
N VAL A 98 -2.97 -14.29 -5.76
CA VAL A 98 -2.34 -15.42 -5.07
C VAL A 98 -2.56 -15.24 -3.56
N HIS A 99 -2.91 -16.33 -2.88
CA HIS A 99 -3.34 -16.40 -1.47
C HIS A 99 -4.74 -15.81 -1.16
N SER A 100 -5.55 -15.48 -2.17
CA SER A 100 -7.00 -15.23 -1.97
C SER A 100 -7.77 -16.54 -1.73
N PHE A 101 -8.97 -16.43 -1.13
CA PHE A 101 -9.98 -17.49 -1.15
C PHE A 101 -10.99 -17.21 -2.27
N ALA A 102 -11.45 -18.25 -2.95
CA ALA A 102 -12.28 -18.14 -4.15
C ALA A 102 -13.44 -19.14 -4.14
N LEU A 103 -14.56 -18.73 -4.75
CA LEU A 103 -15.66 -19.60 -5.14
C LEU A 103 -15.38 -20.15 -6.54
N ILE A 104 -15.53 -21.46 -6.71
CA ILE A 104 -15.15 -22.20 -7.91
C ILE A 104 -16.34 -23.02 -8.38
N LYS A 105 -16.72 -22.86 -9.65
CA LYS A 105 -17.87 -23.51 -10.26
C LYS A 105 -17.54 -24.96 -10.62
N GLY A 106 -18.27 -25.91 -10.05
CA GLY A 106 -18.29 -27.31 -10.48
C GLY A 106 -19.19 -27.55 -11.69
N GLU A 107 -19.30 -28.81 -12.11
CA GLU A 107 -20.06 -29.21 -13.31
C GLU A 107 -21.59 -29.19 -13.11
N GLU A 108 -22.06 -29.37 -11.87
CA GLU A 108 -23.49 -29.50 -11.51
C GLU A 108 -24.01 -28.31 -10.67
N GLU A 109 -23.69 -27.08 -11.08
CA GLU A 109 -23.96 -25.79 -10.37
C GLU A 109 -23.35 -25.65 -8.94
N ASN A 110 -22.89 -26.75 -8.34
CA ASN A 110 -22.21 -26.80 -7.05
C ASN A 110 -21.03 -25.80 -6.99
N GLN A 111 -21.01 -24.99 -5.94
CA GLN A 111 -19.92 -24.06 -5.66
C GLN A 111 -18.96 -24.65 -4.62
N HIS A 112 -17.69 -24.75 -5.00
CA HIS A 112 -16.61 -25.26 -4.17
C HIS A 112 -15.67 -24.13 -3.73
N ILE A 113 -15.07 -24.27 -2.55
CA ILE A 113 -14.24 -23.21 -1.95
C ILE A 113 -12.76 -23.60 -2.09
N GLY A 114 -11.98 -22.69 -2.67
CA GLY A 114 -10.56 -22.87 -2.90
C GLY A 114 -9.72 -21.77 -2.27
N TYR A 115 -8.49 -22.12 -1.86
CA TYR A 115 -7.41 -21.18 -1.58
C TYR A 115 -6.44 -21.16 -2.76
N VAL A 116 -6.17 -19.98 -3.32
CA VAL A 116 -5.29 -19.81 -4.48
C VAL A 116 -3.82 -19.93 -4.06
N GLU A 117 -3.14 -21.01 -4.46
CA GLU A 117 -1.71 -21.20 -4.19
C GLU A 117 -0.81 -20.57 -5.26
N ASP A 118 -1.27 -20.47 -6.50
CA ASP A 118 -0.48 -20.03 -7.66
C ASP A 118 -1.39 -19.62 -8.82
N LEU A 119 -0.89 -18.78 -9.72
CA LEU A 119 -1.59 -18.22 -10.88
C LEU A 119 -0.60 -18.15 -12.05
N TYR A 120 -0.85 -18.86 -13.15
CA TYR A 120 0.13 -18.97 -14.25
C TYR A 120 -0.47 -19.21 -15.63
N GLU A 121 0.31 -18.94 -16.69
CA GLU A 121 0.03 -19.39 -18.06
C GLU A 121 0.63 -20.78 -18.31
N ASP A 122 -0.18 -21.72 -18.82
CA ASP A 122 0.33 -23.01 -19.30
C ASP A 122 1.12 -22.87 -20.62
N TYR A 123 1.67 -23.97 -21.13
CA TYR A 123 2.40 -23.96 -22.42
C TYR A 123 1.51 -23.67 -23.65
N SER A 124 0.18 -23.67 -23.48
CA SER A 124 -0.83 -23.34 -24.49
C SER A 124 -1.24 -21.86 -24.44
N GLY A 125 -0.89 -21.13 -23.37
CA GLY A 125 -1.34 -19.77 -23.09
C GLY A 125 -2.65 -19.68 -22.27
N HIS A 126 -3.21 -20.81 -21.83
CA HIS A 126 -4.39 -20.84 -20.95
C HIS A 126 -4.04 -20.31 -19.56
N LYS A 127 -4.96 -19.58 -18.94
CA LYS A 127 -4.79 -18.98 -17.62
C LYS A 127 -5.24 -19.95 -16.55
N MET A 128 -4.29 -20.47 -15.79
CA MET A 128 -4.48 -21.54 -14.83
C MET A 128 -4.40 -21.02 -13.40
N VAL A 129 -5.25 -21.59 -12.54
CA VAL A 129 -5.30 -21.31 -11.10
C VAL A 129 -4.99 -22.59 -10.36
N LYS A 130 -3.92 -22.57 -9.55
CA LYS A 130 -3.60 -23.69 -8.66
C LYS A 130 -4.34 -23.50 -7.35
N VAL A 131 -5.22 -24.44 -7.03
CA VAL A 131 -6.17 -24.34 -5.92
C VAL A 131 -5.86 -25.40 -4.87
N ARG A 132 -5.91 -25.02 -3.59
CA ARG A 132 -6.05 -25.93 -2.45
C ARG A 132 -7.51 -25.98 -2.01
N TRP A 133 -8.10 -27.16 -2.01
CA TRP A 133 -9.54 -27.34 -1.76
C TRP A 133 -9.90 -27.32 -0.27
N PHE A 134 -11.09 -26.78 0.03
CA PHE A 134 -11.80 -26.99 1.29
C PHE A 134 -12.96 -27.96 1.10
N ASN A 135 -13.15 -28.87 2.06
CA ASN A 135 -14.35 -29.71 2.13
C ASN A 135 -15.36 -29.09 3.10
N SER A 136 -16.64 -29.13 2.78
CA SER A 136 -17.70 -28.87 3.76
C SER A 136 -17.69 -29.94 4.86
N SER A 137 -18.22 -29.59 6.04
CA SER A 137 -18.60 -30.58 7.05
C SER A 137 -19.99 -31.13 6.76
N GLU A 138 -20.18 -32.44 6.92
CA GLU A 138 -21.44 -33.13 6.60
C GLU A 138 -22.64 -32.53 7.32
N GLU A 139 -23.77 -32.45 6.60
CA GLU A 139 -25.00 -31.82 7.10
C GLU A 139 -25.65 -32.60 8.24
N VAL A 140 -25.92 -31.91 9.35
CA VAL A 140 -26.77 -32.44 10.41
C VAL A 140 -28.18 -31.86 10.25
N GLY A 141 -29.00 -32.53 9.43
CA GLY A 141 -30.43 -32.23 9.30
C GLY A 141 -30.82 -31.23 8.21
N GLY A 142 -30.06 -31.12 7.11
CA GLY A 142 -30.44 -30.32 5.94
C GLY A 142 -30.28 -28.80 6.10
N ILE A 143 -29.49 -28.36 7.09
CA ILE A 143 -29.04 -26.97 7.21
C ILE A 143 -27.60 -26.93 6.69
N PRO A 144 -27.25 -26.03 5.74
CA PRO A 144 -25.88 -25.86 5.27
C PRO A 144 -24.92 -25.56 6.43
N SER A 145 -23.92 -26.41 6.63
CA SER A 145 -22.85 -26.11 7.57
C SER A 145 -21.90 -25.09 6.95
N HIS A 146 -21.86 -23.89 7.52
CA HIS A 146 -20.84 -22.90 7.17
C HIS A 146 -19.42 -23.29 7.63
N GLU A 147 -19.23 -24.40 8.37
CA GLU A 147 -17.88 -24.89 8.70
C GLU A 147 -17.28 -25.74 7.57
N VAL A 148 -16.11 -25.30 7.11
CA VAL A 148 -15.30 -25.94 6.08
C VAL A 148 -13.91 -26.30 6.60
N MET A 149 -13.31 -27.32 6.01
CA MET A 149 -12.03 -27.91 6.45
C MET A 149 -11.02 -27.88 5.31
N ILE A 150 -9.86 -27.25 5.52
CA ILE A 150 -8.80 -27.20 4.52
C ILE A 150 -8.16 -28.59 4.33
N THR A 151 -7.78 -28.93 3.10
CA THR A 151 -7.27 -30.28 2.76
C THR A 151 -5.83 -30.25 2.20
N PRO A 152 -5.12 -31.40 2.15
CA PRO A 152 -3.90 -31.54 1.36
C PRO A 152 -4.16 -31.48 -0.15
N HIS A 153 -5.40 -31.68 -0.61
CA HIS A 153 -5.73 -31.81 -2.01
C HIS A 153 -5.52 -30.47 -2.73
N VAL A 154 -4.76 -30.55 -3.81
CA VAL A 154 -4.41 -29.42 -4.68
C VAL A 154 -4.65 -29.84 -6.11
N GLU A 155 -5.25 -28.94 -6.88
CA GLU A 155 -5.63 -29.12 -8.27
C GLU A 155 -5.28 -27.87 -9.09
N VAL A 156 -5.35 -27.99 -10.41
CA VAL A 156 -5.15 -26.88 -11.35
C VAL A 156 -6.41 -26.76 -12.19
N VAL A 157 -7.12 -25.64 -12.03
CA VAL A 157 -8.37 -25.33 -12.76
C VAL A 157 -8.16 -24.15 -13.71
N SER A 158 -9.05 -23.97 -14.68
CA SER A 158 -9.06 -22.75 -15.50
C SER A 158 -9.43 -21.54 -14.64
N ALA A 159 -8.84 -20.38 -14.92
CA ALA A 159 -9.26 -19.10 -14.34
C ALA A 159 -10.72 -18.75 -14.67
N GLU A 160 -11.30 -19.36 -15.69
CA GLU A 160 -12.72 -19.21 -16.05
C GLU A 160 -13.68 -19.91 -15.08
N CYS A 161 -13.22 -20.95 -14.38
CA CYS A 161 -13.96 -21.67 -13.34
C CYS A 161 -14.13 -20.84 -12.05
N ILE A 162 -13.36 -19.76 -11.88
CA ILE A 162 -13.47 -18.88 -10.71
C ILE A 162 -14.73 -18.01 -10.85
N GLY A 163 -15.66 -18.21 -9.93
CA GLY A 163 -16.93 -17.48 -9.87
C GLY A 163 -16.89 -16.18 -9.05
N GLY A 164 -15.92 -16.05 -8.15
CA GLY A 164 -15.75 -14.87 -7.30
C GLY A 164 -14.78 -15.11 -6.14
N LEU A 165 -14.67 -14.14 -5.23
CA LEU A 165 -13.97 -14.32 -3.96
C LEU A 165 -14.87 -15.01 -2.94
N ALA A 166 -14.28 -15.86 -2.09
CA ALA A 166 -14.93 -16.44 -0.92
C ALA A 166 -14.43 -15.74 0.36
N THR A 167 -15.21 -15.75 1.43
CA THR A 167 -14.77 -15.33 2.76
C THR A 167 -14.63 -16.54 3.68
N VAL A 168 -13.43 -16.78 4.23
CA VAL A 168 -13.14 -17.89 5.14
C VAL A 168 -12.49 -17.37 6.43
N LEU A 169 -13.16 -17.58 7.56
CA LEU A 169 -12.86 -16.95 8.85
C LEU A 169 -12.51 -17.96 9.95
N THR A 170 -11.71 -17.54 10.93
CA THR A 170 -11.60 -18.29 12.20
C THR A 170 -12.93 -18.20 12.96
N PRO A 171 -13.26 -19.15 13.86
CA PRO A 171 -14.52 -19.11 14.63
C PRO A 171 -14.77 -17.78 15.35
N LYS A 172 -13.72 -17.18 15.92
CA LYS A 172 -13.80 -15.85 16.54
C LYS A 172 -14.25 -14.77 15.54
N HIS A 173 -13.62 -14.71 14.36
CA HIS A 173 -13.93 -13.67 13.37
C HIS A 173 -15.27 -13.95 12.67
N TYR A 174 -15.65 -15.23 12.52
CA TYR A 174 -16.97 -15.64 12.02
C TYR A 174 -18.10 -15.20 12.98
N GLN A 175 -17.92 -15.38 14.29
CA GLN A 175 -18.86 -14.86 15.30
C GLN A 175 -18.97 -13.33 15.27
N GLN A 176 -17.85 -12.61 15.05
CA GLN A 176 -17.88 -11.15 14.85
C GLN A 176 -18.63 -10.77 13.57
N CYS A 177 -18.59 -11.60 12.51
CA CYS A 177 -19.30 -11.37 11.25
C CYS A 177 -20.82 -11.45 11.42
N LEU A 178 -21.30 -12.52 12.08
CA LEU A 178 -22.72 -12.71 12.37
C LEU A 178 -23.33 -11.63 13.29
N ALA A 179 -22.48 -10.87 14.01
CA ALA A 179 -22.92 -9.77 14.88
C ALA A 179 -23.02 -8.41 14.17
N VAL A 180 -22.49 -8.28 12.95
CA VAL A 180 -22.37 -6.99 12.22
C VAL A 180 -23.11 -7.00 10.88
N VAL A 181 -23.30 -8.17 10.28
CA VAL A 181 -23.81 -8.31 8.91
C VAL A 181 -25.19 -9.00 8.90
N SER A 182 -26.11 -8.55 8.04
CA SER A 182 -27.46 -9.12 7.93
C SER A 182 -27.44 -10.58 7.46
N GLN A 183 -28.51 -11.32 7.75
CA GLN A 183 -28.66 -12.73 7.36
C GLN A 183 -28.55 -12.93 5.83
N ASP A 184 -28.90 -11.90 5.05
CA ASP A 184 -28.81 -11.86 3.58
C ASP A 184 -27.37 -11.95 3.02
N PHE A 185 -26.34 -11.83 3.87
CA PHE A 185 -24.91 -11.95 3.53
C PHE A 185 -24.29 -13.29 3.96
N SER A 186 -25.10 -14.27 4.33
CA SER A 186 -24.61 -15.60 4.74
C SER A 186 -24.04 -16.42 3.58
N ASP A 187 -24.48 -16.15 2.35
CA ASP A 187 -23.92 -16.72 1.12
C ASP A 187 -22.46 -16.25 0.92
N GLY A 188 -21.54 -17.20 0.76
CA GLY A 188 -20.12 -16.95 0.52
C GLY A 188 -19.26 -16.68 1.77
N VAL A 189 -19.84 -16.74 2.98
CA VAL A 189 -19.11 -16.58 4.26
C VAL A 189 -19.04 -17.93 5.00
N TYR A 190 -17.81 -18.35 5.29
CA TYR A 190 -17.49 -19.66 5.88
C TYR A 190 -16.56 -19.56 7.09
N MET A 191 -16.56 -20.60 7.90
CA MET A 191 -15.71 -20.77 9.07
C MET A 191 -14.73 -21.93 8.86
N CYS A 192 -13.44 -21.76 9.14
CA CYS A 192 -12.48 -22.87 9.18
C CYS A 192 -11.63 -22.81 10.45
N SER A 193 -11.66 -23.89 11.22
CA SER A 193 -10.80 -24.13 12.39
C SER A 193 -10.03 -25.45 12.33
N ARG A 194 -10.27 -26.25 11.28
CA ARG A 194 -9.85 -27.64 11.15
C ARG A 194 -9.23 -27.90 9.77
N GLN A 195 -8.28 -28.83 9.73
CA GLN A 195 -7.72 -29.41 8.51
C GLN A 195 -7.98 -30.91 8.49
N ILE A 196 -8.24 -31.46 7.30
CA ILE A 196 -8.14 -32.89 7.05
C ILE A 196 -6.70 -33.15 6.60
N LYS A 197 -5.99 -34.11 7.22
CA LYS A 197 -4.67 -34.56 6.77
C LYS A 197 -4.51 -36.07 7.03
N ASN A 198 -4.13 -36.82 6.01
CA ASN A 198 -4.02 -38.30 6.06
C ASN A 198 -5.29 -38.95 6.66
N ASN A 199 -6.46 -38.53 6.18
CA ASN A 199 -7.80 -38.91 6.65
C ASN A 199 -8.07 -38.68 8.16
N LYS A 200 -7.28 -37.81 8.82
CA LYS A 200 -7.51 -37.37 10.20
C LYS A 200 -7.84 -35.89 10.23
N VAL A 201 -8.90 -35.54 10.96
CA VAL A 201 -9.24 -34.14 11.25
C VAL A 201 -8.35 -33.65 12.40
N SER A 202 -7.81 -32.45 12.27
CA SER A 202 -6.97 -31.81 13.31
C SER A 202 -7.13 -30.29 13.29
N SER A 203 -6.70 -29.60 14.36
CA SER A 203 -6.77 -28.14 14.42
C SER A 203 -5.95 -27.47 13.32
N PHE A 204 -6.43 -26.35 12.78
CA PHE A 204 -5.74 -25.54 11.77
C PHE A 204 -5.78 -24.05 12.13
N PRO A 205 -4.62 -23.39 12.33
CA PRO A 205 -4.55 -21.97 12.66
C PRO A 205 -4.72 -21.13 11.38
N LEU A 206 -5.95 -21.06 10.85
CA LEU A 206 -6.29 -20.36 9.59
C LEU A 206 -5.73 -18.93 9.52
N CYS A 207 -5.68 -18.21 10.65
CA CYS A 207 -5.12 -16.85 10.71
C CYS A 207 -3.61 -16.75 10.42
N LYS A 208 -2.89 -17.87 10.33
CA LYS A 208 -1.48 -17.94 9.89
C LYS A 208 -1.33 -18.26 8.39
N LEU A 209 -2.43 -18.55 7.69
CA LEU A 209 -2.40 -18.73 6.24
C LEU A 209 -2.17 -17.37 5.57
N ARG A 210 -1.28 -17.31 4.58
CA ARG A 210 -0.99 -16.07 3.84
C ARG A 210 -2.26 -15.57 3.17
N GLY A 211 -2.41 -14.25 3.04
CA GLY A 211 -3.63 -13.64 2.49
C GLY A 211 -4.86 -13.66 3.41
N TYR A 212 -4.87 -14.39 4.54
CA TYR A 212 -6.00 -14.40 5.47
C TYR A 212 -6.43 -12.99 5.92
N SER A 213 -5.45 -12.15 6.30
CA SER A 213 -5.65 -10.76 6.70
C SER A 213 -6.11 -9.83 5.58
N ASN A 214 -6.03 -10.27 4.32
CA ASN A 214 -6.27 -9.44 3.14
C ASN A 214 -7.73 -9.55 2.65
N GLN A 215 -8.57 -10.35 3.33
CA GLN A 215 -9.98 -10.49 3.03
C GLN A 215 -10.72 -9.18 3.36
N THR A 216 -11.52 -8.69 2.40
CA THR A 216 -12.26 -7.41 2.48
C THR A 216 -13.18 -7.30 3.70
N ILE A 217 -13.67 -8.43 4.21
CA ILE A 217 -14.49 -8.52 5.42
C ILE A 217 -13.82 -7.88 6.65
N PHE A 218 -12.49 -7.84 6.73
CA PHE A 218 -11.81 -7.24 7.89
C PHE A 218 -11.97 -5.71 8.00
N SER A 219 -12.33 -5.04 6.91
CA SER A 219 -12.78 -3.64 6.92
C SER A 219 -14.14 -3.43 7.58
N ILE A 220 -14.93 -4.51 7.76
CA ILE A 220 -16.25 -4.52 8.40
C ILE A 220 -16.15 -5.07 9.83
N LEU A 221 -15.35 -6.12 10.06
CA LEU A 221 -15.19 -6.75 11.39
C LEU A 221 -14.37 -5.92 12.38
N ASN A 222 -13.50 -5.05 11.87
CA ASN A 222 -12.77 -4.07 12.66
C ASN A 222 -13.21 -2.65 12.21
N PRO A 223 -14.47 -2.25 12.47
CA PRO A 223 -14.93 -0.92 12.11
C PRO A 223 -14.12 0.12 12.88
N PRO A 224 -13.89 1.33 12.33
CA PRO A 224 -13.12 2.36 13.01
C PRO A 224 -13.77 2.70 14.36
N VAL A 225 -13.02 2.50 15.45
CA VAL A 225 -13.54 2.62 16.83
C VAL A 225 -14.00 4.05 17.10
N ILE A 226 -15.32 4.26 17.06
CA ILE A 226 -15.96 5.44 17.61
C ILE A 226 -15.99 5.27 19.13
N PRO A 227 -15.31 6.12 19.92
CA PRO A 227 -15.33 5.99 21.37
C PRO A 227 -16.74 6.26 21.91
N SER A 228 -17.34 5.23 22.51
CA SER A 228 -18.65 5.30 23.15
C SER A 228 -18.49 5.67 24.63
N ASN A 229 -18.87 6.90 24.99
CA ASN A 229 -19.22 7.22 26.38
C ASN A 229 -20.75 7.28 26.49
N GLU A 230 -21.28 6.38 27.31
CA GLU A 230 -22.53 6.44 28.09
C GLU A 230 -23.86 6.83 27.40
N GLU A 231 -24.80 5.88 27.47
CA GLU A 231 -26.27 5.98 27.36
C GLU A 231 -26.89 6.88 26.26
N VAL A 232 -27.53 6.23 25.27
CA VAL A 232 -28.36 6.89 24.24
C VAL A 232 -29.85 6.59 24.45
N PRO A 233 -30.67 7.56 24.91
CA PRO A 233 -32.12 7.48 24.84
C PRO A 233 -32.62 7.54 23.38
N SER A 234 -33.68 6.77 23.07
CA SER A 234 -34.16 6.54 21.71
C SER A 234 -34.61 7.81 20.97
N SER A 235 -33.75 8.34 20.09
CA SER A 235 -34.04 9.50 19.23
C SER A 235 -33.22 9.59 17.93
N PHE A 236 -32.33 8.63 17.65
CA PHE A 236 -31.19 8.85 16.75
C PHE A 236 -31.41 8.66 15.24
N GLU A 237 -32.60 8.29 14.77
CA GLU A 237 -32.86 8.05 13.34
C GLU A 237 -33.13 9.32 12.50
N GLN A 238 -33.15 10.52 13.11
CA GLN A 238 -33.47 11.77 12.39
C GLN A 238 -32.30 12.76 12.26
N LYS A 239 -31.09 12.30 11.90
CA LYS A 239 -30.04 13.25 11.44
C LYS A 239 -28.96 12.80 10.45
N LEU A 240 -29.32 12.01 9.44
CA LEU A 240 -28.51 11.86 8.20
C LEU A 240 -28.88 12.83 7.06
N LYS A 241 -29.54 13.96 7.39
CA LYS A 241 -29.66 15.15 6.54
C LYS A 241 -29.40 16.40 7.37
N GLY A 242 -28.25 17.05 7.20
CA GLY A 242 -27.89 18.20 8.02
C GLY A 242 -26.47 18.76 7.86
N VAL A 243 -26.17 19.30 6.67
CA VAL A 243 -25.16 20.37 6.41
C VAL A 243 -23.74 20.17 7.00
N ASP A 244 -22.79 19.83 6.13
CA ASP A 244 -21.41 20.30 6.31
C ASP A 244 -21.32 21.79 5.92
N ASP A 245 -21.08 22.68 6.89
CA ASP A 245 -20.85 24.13 6.64
C ASP A 245 -19.37 24.43 6.31
N GLY A 246 -18.53 23.40 6.15
CA GLY A 246 -17.11 23.50 5.84
C GLY A 246 -16.34 24.29 6.89
N ARG A 247 -16.76 24.21 8.16
CA ARG A 247 -16.26 25.04 9.26
C ARG A 247 -15.06 24.36 9.92
N CYS A 248 -13.89 25.00 9.83
CA CYS A 248 -12.68 24.59 10.53
C CYS A 248 -12.96 24.32 12.02
N CYS A 249 -12.50 23.17 12.53
CA CYS A 249 -12.54 22.86 13.96
C CYS A 249 -11.46 23.62 14.77
N PHE A 250 -10.48 24.22 14.10
CA PHE A 250 -9.36 24.93 14.73
C PHE A 250 -9.60 26.44 14.86
N GLY A 251 -9.25 26.99 16.03
CA GLY A 251 -9.35 28.40 16.40
C GLY A 251 -8.05 29.20 16.24
N ALA A 252 -8.15 30.53 16.39
CA ALA A 252 -6.96 31.39 16.44
C ALA A 252 -6.27 31.28 17.81
N GLY A 253 -4.94 31.18 17.81
CA GLY A 253 -4.10 30.93 18.98
C GLY A 253 -3.71 29.47 19.19
N GLU A 254 -4.34 28.52 18.49
CA GLU A 254 -4.06 27.08 18.60
C GLU A 254 -2.78 26.65 17.88
N GLU A 255 -2.23 25.53 18.34
CA GLU A 255 -0.95 24.94 17.90
C GLU A 255 -1.23 23.66 17.10
N ILE A 256 -0.85 23.70 15.82
CA ILE A 256 -1.16 22.68 14.82
C ILE A 256 0.11 22.23 14.07
N GLU A 257 0.05 21.07 13.46
CA GLU A 257 1.01 20.63 12.46
C GLU A 257 0.36 20.65 11.08
N VAL A 258 1.11 21.07 10.06
CA VAL A 258 0.67 21.23 8.67
C VAL A 258 1.50 20.30 7.79
N LEU A 259 0.83 19.49 6.96
CA LEU A 259 1.46 18.51 6.06
C LEU A 259 1.77 19.13 4.69
N SER A 260 3.05 19.17 4.35
CA SER A 260 3.55 19.45 3.01
C SER A 260 3.31 18.23 2.10
N CYS A 261 2.68 18.50 0.94
CA CYS A 261 2.37 17.49 -0.08
C CYS A 261 3.22 17.65 -1.34
N ASP A 262 4.03 18.71 -1.41
CA ASP A 262 4.72 19.13 -2.63
C ASP A 262 6.05 18.37 -2.79
N SER A 263 6.54 18.26 -4.03
CA SER A 263 7.76 17.49 -4.35
C SER A 263 9.01 18.07 -3.68
N GLY A 264 9.76 17.24 -2.97
CA GLY A 264 10.93 17.64 -2.17
C GLY A 264 10.61 17.84 -0.68
N LEU A 265 9.33 17.91 -0.30
CA LEU A 265 8.85 18.07 1.07
C LEU A 265 7.62 17.16 1.36
N ARG A 266 7.40 16.12 0.55
CA ARG A 266 6.20 15.27 0.67
C ARG A 266 6.31 14.43 1.94
N GLY A 267 5.38 14.62 2.86
CA GLY A 267 5.43 13.95 4.17
C GLY A 267 6.04 14.78 5.30
N CYS A 268 6.37 16.06 5.07
CA CYS A 268 6.83 16.94 6.15
C CYS A 268 5.65 17.51 6.95
N TRP A 269 5.59 17.23 8.25
CA TRP A 269 4.73 17.94 9.19
C TRP A 269 5.50 19.09 9.84
N HIS A 270 5.12 20.32 9.50
CA HIS A 270 5.70 21.53 10.09
C HIS A 270 4.84 22.02 11.26
N ARG A 271 5.46 22.33 12.41
CA ARG A 271 4.74 22.91 13.55
C ARG A 271 4.40 24.37 13.25
N CYS A 272 3.13 24.72 13.44
CA CYS A 272 2.59 26.04 13.16
C CYS A 272 1.68 26.52 14.29
N LYS A 273 1.47 27.84 14.37
CA LYS A 273 0.48 28.47 15.26
C LYS A 273 -0.53 29.26 14.44
N ILE A 274 -1.82 29.14 14.73
CA ILE A 274 -2.87 29.82 13.97
C ILE A 274 -2.96 31.27 14.43
N LEU A 275 -2.70 32.21 13.52
CA LEU A 275 -2.84 33.64 13.75
C LEU A 275 -4.29 34.11 13.56
N LYS A 276 -4.96 33.64 12.50
CA LYS A 276 -6.32 34.08 12.11
C LYS A 276 -7.06 32.96 11.41
N ALA A 277 -8.33 32.73 11.76
CA ALA A 277 -9.20 31.80 11.04
C ALA A 277 -10.19 32.54 10.13
N LYS A 278 -10.43 32.00 8.93
CA LYS A 278 -11.52 32.34 8.00
C LYS A 278 -12.21 31.04 7.57
N LYS A 279 -13.48 31.10 7.11
CA LYS A 279 -14.34 29.91 6.89
C LYS A 279 -13.66 28.64 6.37
N LYS A 280 -12.81 28.73 5.34
CA LYS A 280 -12.07 27.60 4.73
C LYS A 280 -10.53 27.74 4.73
N HIS A 281 -9.98 28.77 5.39
CA HIS A 281 -8.56 29.09 5.35
C HIS A 281 -8.04 29.57 6.70
N LEU A 282 -6.87 29.09 7.11
CA LEU A 282 -6.18 29.52 8.32
C LEU A 282 -4.95 30.33 7.91
N LYS A 283 -4.73 31.49 8.54
CA LYS A 283 -3.41 32.13 8.52
C LYS A 283 -2.59 31.53 9.64
N VAL A 284 -1.43 30.99 9.30
CA VAL A 284 -0.50 30.33 10.21
C VAL A 284 0.84 31.06 10.25
N VAL A 285 1.60 30.85 11.32
CA VAL A 285 3.04 31.12 11.40
C VAL A 285 3.77 29.81 11.68
N TYR A 286 4.86 29.55 10.95
CA TYR A 286 5.68 28.33 11.07
C TYR A 286 6.68 28.48 12.22
N VAL A 287 6.60 27.62 13.23
CA VAL A 287 7.39 27.78 14.48
C VAL A 287 8.87 27.48 14.27
N ASP A 288 9.20 26.51 13.42
CA ASP A 288 10.57 26.05 13.18
C ASP A 288 11.16 26.52 11.83
N VAL A 289 10.43 27.36 11.08
CA VAL A 289 10.85 27.85 9.76
C VAL A 289 10.87 29.38 9.76
N GLU A 290 12.05 29.94 9.47
CA GLU A 290 12.30 31.38 9.40
C GLU A 290 12.48 31.84 7.96
N HIS A 291 12.26 33.13 7.71
CA HIS A 291 12.59 33.77 6.44
C HIS A 291 14.12 33.78 6.22
N VAL A 292 14.55 33.65 4.96
CA VAL A 292 15.98 33.59 4.54
C VAL A 292 16.77 34.85 4.91
N ASP A 293 16.09 35.98 5.12
CA ASP A 293 16.66 37.25 5.56
C ASP A 293 16.70 37.42 7.09
N GLY A 294 16.21 36.44 7.86
CA GLY A 294 16.15 36.48 9.31
C GLY A 294 15.09 37.43 9.89
N LEU A 295 14.12 37.92 9.09
CA LEU A 295 13.06 38.83 9.55
C LEU A 295 11.95 38.15 10.38
N GLY A 296 12.19 36.92 10.84
CA GLY A 296 11.30 36.13 11.71
C GLY A 296 10.70 34.92 11.02
N ASN A 297 9.72 34.31 11.67
CA ASN A 297 9.04 33.11 11.21
C ASN A 297 8.15 33.33 9.97
N ILE A 298 8.09 32.34 9.08
CA ILE A 298 7.26 32.41 7.86
C ILE A 298 5.78 32.41 8.21
N GLU A 299 4.99 33.27 7.54
CA GLU A 299 3.53 33.31 7.63
C GLU A 299 2.84 32.90 6.31
N GLU A 300 1.81 32.04 6.36
CA GLU A 300 1.08 31.57 5.17
C GLU A 300 -0.45 31.52 5.37
N TRP A 301 -1.22 31.44 4.29
CA TRP A 301 -2.67 31.14 4.28
C TRP A 301 -2.93 29.75 3.72
N ILE A 302 -3.16 28.77 4.60
CA ILE A 302 -3.36 27.36 4.22
C ILE A 302 -4.84 26.99 4.10
N ALA A 303 -5.14 26.00 3.24
CA ALA A 303 -6.49 25.45 3.07
C ALA A 303 -6.86 24.54 4.26
N ALA A 304 -7.92 24.90 4.98
CA ALA A 304 -8.16 24.39 6.34
C ALA A 304 -8.78 22.98 6.42
N CYS A 305 -9.32 22.48 5.31
CA CYS A 305 -10.00 21.19 5.20
C CYS A 305 -9.46 20.37 4.01
N ARG A 306 -8.19 20.57 3.62
CA ARG A 306 -7.54 19.77 2.58
C ARG A 306 -7.32 18.36 3.12
N VAL A 307 -7.72 17.36 2.34
CA VAL A 307 -7.41 15.94 2.56
C VAL A 307 -6.02 15.64 1.97
N ALA A 308 -5.24 14.80 2.65
CA ALA A 308 -3.92 14.38 2.18
C ALA A 308 -4.05 13.34 1.06
N ASP A 309 -3.08 13.34 0.12
CA ASP A 309 -2.93 12.27 -0.86
C ASP A 309 -2.71 10.91 -0.14
N PRO A 310 -3.13 9.77 -0.72
CA PRO A 310 -2.74 8.44 -0.25
C PRO A 310 -1.22 8.26 -0.20
N ASP A 311 -0.72 7.55 0.80
CA ASP A 311 0.72 7.27 0.95
C ASP A 311 1.18 6.10 0.06
N LYS A 312 2.45 6.11 -0.35
CA LYS A 312 3.01 5.09 -1.27
C LYS A 312 3.05 3.67 -0.67
N LEU A 313 2.93 3.50 0.64
CA LEU A 313 2.97 2.19 1.30
C LEU A 313 1.58 1.66 1.70
N GLY A 314 0.53 2.46 1.57
CA GLY A 314 -0.83 2.11 2.00
C GLY A 314 -0.97 1.90 3.50
N MET A 315 -0.20 2.66 4.30
CA MET A 315 -0.20 2.57 5.76
C MET A 315 -1.08 3.62 6.44
N ARG A 316 -1.40 4.72 5.76
CA ARG A 316 -2.07 5.89 6.34
C ARG A 316 -3.57 5.90 6.07
N TYR A 317 -4.30 6.55 6.97
CA TYR A 317 -5.76 6.59 6.93
C TYR A 317 -6.26 7.47 5.76
N LEU A 318 -7.07 6.88 4.89
CA LEU A 318 -7.80 7.60 3.83
C LEU A 318 -8.70 8.68 4.47
N GLY A 319 -8.77 9.85 3.84
CA GLY A 319 -9.56 10.98 4.34
C GLY A 319 -8.92 11.77 5.49
N ARG A 320 -7.68 11.44 5.91
CA ARG A 320 -6.92 12.27 6.86
C ARG A 320 -6.70 13.68 6.31
N HIS A 321 -6.78 14.69 7.18
CA HIS A 321 -6.54 16.08 6.77
C HIS A 321 -5.04 16.40 6.73
N THR A 322 -4.64 17.41 5.94
CA THR A 322 -3.28 17.96 5.94
C THR A 322 -3.02 18.90 7.13
N ILE A 323 -3.90 18.92 8.14
CA ILE A 323 -3.80 19.71 9.37
C ILE A 323 -4.22 18.83 10.54
N ARG A 324 -3.41 18.84 11.61
CA ARG A 324 -3.65 18.14 12.88
C ARG A 324 -3.21 19.00 14.06
N PRO A 325 -3.64 18.74 15.31
CA PRO A 325 -3.00 19.34 16.49
C PRO A 325 -1.52 18.94 16.57
N TRP A 326 -0.72 19.56 17.44
CA TRP A 326 0.62 19.01 17.76
C TRP A 326 0.51 17.57 18.26
N ALA A 327 1.36 16.68 17.75
CA ALA A 327 1.26 15.26 18.08
C ALA A 327 1.65 14.98 19.54
N PRO A 328 0.95 14.08 20.25
CA PRO A 328 1.24 13.76 21.64
C PRO A 328 2.64 13.13 21.79
N SER A 329 3.36 13.53 22.85
CA SER A 329 4.72 13.04 23.10
C SER A 329 4.75 11.56 23.48
N CYS A 330 5.52 10.77 22.72
CA CYS A 330 5.64 9.33 22.89
C CYS A 330 6.84 8.98 23.80
N SER A 331 6.74 9.29 25.09
CA SER A 331 7.87 9.39 26.02
C SER A 331 8.67 8.10 26.33
N ASN A 332 8.18 6.92 25.91
CA ASN A 332 8.85 5.63 26.15
C ASN A 332 8.75 4.66 24.94
N ALA A 333 8.72 5.19 23.71
CA ALA A 333 8.62 4.35 22.52
C ALA A 333 9.83 3.41 22.35
N CYS A 334 9.58 2.18 21.90
CA CYS A 334 10.58 1.26 21.35
C CYS A 334 10.10 0.90 19.94
N PHE A 335 10.97 1.06 18.94
CA PHE A 335 10.61 0.87 17.54
C PHE A 335 11.13 -0.46 16.99
N SER A 336 10.33 -1.06 16.12
CA SER A 336 10.58 -2.32 15.42
C SER A 336 10.59 -2.09 13.90
N ILE A 337 11.15 -3.03 13.14
CA ILE A 337 11.07 -2.99 11.66
C ILE A 337 9.59 -3.03 11.24
N GLY A 338 9.19 -2.08 10.40
CA GLY A 338 7.82 -1.87 9.95
C GLY A 338 7.02 -0.82 10.73
N ASP A 339 7.52 -0.30 11.86
CA ASP A 339 6.81 0.72 12.65
C ASP A 339 6.79 2.07 11.93
N ALA A 340 5.62 2.72 11.91
CA ALA A 340 5.46 4.06 11.36
C ALA A 340 5.96 5.11 12.36
N VAL A 341 6.88 5.97 11.91
CA VAL A 341 7.52 7.00 12.73
C VAL A 341 7.39 8.38 12.07
N ASP A 342 7.32 9.40 12.90
CA ASP A 342 7.65 10.76 12.48
C ASP A 342 9.09 11.03 12.93
N ALA A 343 9.97 11.45 12.01
CA ALA A 343 11.38 11.71 12.29
C ALA A 343 11.70 13.21 12.18
N TRP A 344 12.38 13.77 13.19
CA TRP A 344 12.78 15.17 13.20
C TRP A 344 14.04 15.41 12.36
N TRP A 345 13.87 16.06 11.22
CA TRP A 345 14.95 16.39 10.27
C TRP A 345 14.61 17.68 9.51
N CYS A 346 15.61 18.50 9.20
CA CYS A 346 15.46 19.79 8.49
C CYS A 346 14.25 20.62 8.95
N ASN A 347 14.12 20.79 10.27
CA ASN A 347 13.06 21.58 10.94
C ASN A 347 11.61 21.12 10.67
N ALA A 348 11.41 19.84 10.35
CA ALA A 348 10.09 19.22 10.19
C ALA A 348 10.04 17.79 10.76
N TRP A 349 8.83 17.30 11.01
CA TRP A 349 8.55 15.90 11.35
C TRP A 349 8.20 15.11 10.08
N TRP A 350 9.13 14.30 9.59
CA TRP A 350 9.01 13.55 8.34
C TRP A 350 8.31 12.21 8.54
N GLU A 351 7.28 11.95 7.72
CA GLU A 351 6.56 10.68 7.66
C GLU A 351 7.45 9.54 7.15
N GLY A 352 7.84 8.62 8.04
CA GLY A 352 8.73 7.50 7.73
C GLY A 352 8.29 6.15 8.31
N VAL A 353 9.05 5.12 7.97
CA VAL A 353 8.91 3.74 8.48
C VAL A 353 10.28 3.18 8.82
N VAL A 354 10.41 2.55 9.99
CA VAL A 354 11.68 1.91 10.41
C VAL A 354 11.95 0.67 9.54
N VAL A 355 13.11 0.63 8.90
CA VAL A 355 13.55 -0.50 8.05
C VAL A 355 14.72 -1.29 8.65
N ALA A 356 15.51 -0.68 9.54
CA ALA A 356 16.50 -1.39 10.34
C ALA A 356 16.60 -0.82 11.77
N THR A 357 16.75 -1.72 12.74
CA THR A 357 17.00 -1.41 14.15
C THR A 357 18.50 -1.31 14.46
N PRO A 358 18.90 -0.65 15.57
CA PRO A 358 20.30 -0.59 16.03
C PRO A 358 21.03 -1.95 15.99
N ILE A 359 22.17 -1.99 15.31
CA ILE A 359 23.06 -3.17 15.21
C ILE A 359 24.20 -3.10 16.26
N LEU A 360 24.47 -1.90 16.79
CA LEU A 360 25.51 -1.61 17.78
C LEU A 360 24.93 -0.76 18.92
N ALA A 361 25.74 -0.44 19.93
CA ALA A 361 25.34 0.30 21.14
C ALA A 361 25.03 1.81 20.94
N ILE A 362 24.58 2.19 19.74
CA ILE A 362 24.18 3.55 19.36
C ILE A 362 22.68 3.48 19.00
N ASP A 363 21.87 4.30 19.65
CA ASP A 363 20.38 4.24 19.59
C ASP A 363 19.84 4.93 18.32
N THR A 364 20.32 4.46 17.16
CA THR A 364 20.03 4.97 15.80
C THR A 364 19.32 3.93 14.94
N PHE A 365 18.21 4.33 14.33
CA PHE A 365 17.35 3.49 13.49
C PHE A 365 17.44 3.97 12.03
N CYS A 366 17.52 3.05 11.08
CA CYS A 366 17.41 3.41 9.67
C CYS A 366 15.93 3.57 9.31
N VAL A 367 15.54 4.75 8.85
CA VAL A 367 14.16 5.12 8.52
C VAL A 367 14.04 5.38 7.03
N TYR A 368 13.04 4.75 6.41
CA TYR A 368 12.65 5.03 5.03
C TYR A 368 11.54 6.09 5.00
N PHE A 369 11.71 7.12 4.17
CA PHE A 369 10.72 8.17 3.90
C PHE A 369 9.99 7.91 2.57
N PRO A 370 8.72 7.46 2.58
CA PRO A 370 8.00 7.11 1.36
C PRO A 370 7.66 8.32 0.49
N GLY A 371 7.63 9.54 1.03
CA GLY A 371 7.34 10.74 0.27
C GLY A 371 8.38 11.01 -0.82
N GLU A 372 9.66 11.04 -0.43
CA GLU A 372 10.79 11.36 -1.32
C GLU A 372 11.55 10.12 -1.84
N ASN A 373 11.20 8.92 -1.38
CA ASN A 373 11.92 7.66 -1.64
C ASN A 373 13.39 7.74 -1.19
N ARG A 374 13.60 7.86 0.13
CA ARG A 374 14.91 8.10 0.75
C ARG A 374 15.06 7.27 2.02
N PHE A 375 16.29 6.90 2.38
CA PHE A 375 16.64 6.37 3.70
C PHE A 375 17.50 7.41 4.45
N GLU A 376 17.31 7.53 5.77
CA GLU A 376 18.19 8.31 6.67
C GLU A 376 18.34 7.59 8.02
N ASP A 377 19.52 7.71 8.63
CA ASP A 377 19.78 7.18 9.97
C ASP A 377 19.39 8.18 11.05
N CYS A 378 18.42 7.80 11.88
CA CYS A 378 17.77 8.68 12.85
C CYS A 378 18.06 8.26 14.29
N GLU A 379 18.62 9.15 15.11
CA GLU A 379 18.70 8.95 16.56
C GLU A 379 17.31 8.85 17.19
N LYS A 380 17.13 7.93 18.16
CA LYS A 380 15.85 7.73 18.86
C LYS A 380 15.23 9.01 19.45
N LYS A 381 16.07 9.95 19.92
CA LYS A 381 15.62 11.25 20.46
C LYS A 381 14.89 12.12 19.42
N ASN A 382 15.15 11.88 18.14
CA ASN A 382 14.55 12.56 16.99
C ASN A 382 13.35 11.76 16.42
N LEU A 383 12.92 10.66 17.06
CA LEU A 383 11.83 9.81 16.59
C LEU A 383 10.63 9.85 17.55
N ARG A 384 9.42 9.87 16.98
CA ARG A 384 8.16 9.64 17.70
C ARG A 384 7.26 8.71 16.89
N CYS A 385 6.33 8.01 17.53
CA CYS A 385 5.37 7.16 16.81
C CYS A 385 4.50 8.00 15.89
N SER A 386 4.37 7.63 14.61
CA SER A 386 3.48 8.34 13.69
C SER A 386 2.02 8.02 13.98
N LYS A 387 1.16 9.03 13.95
CA LYS A 387 -0.29 8.91 14.14
C LYS A 387 -1.01 9.83 13.16
N ASP A 388 -2.10 9.35 12.57
CA ASP A 388 -2.93 10.19 11.70
C ASP A 388 -4.05 10.86 12.51
N TRP A 389 -4.51 12.03 12.04
CA TRP A 389 -5.60 12.78 12.65
C TRP A 389 -6.84 12.71 11.75
N VAL A 390 -7.89 12.04 12.23
CA VAL A 390 -9.11 11.77 11.46
C VAL A 390 -10.32 11.92 12.40
N GLY A 391 -11.39 12.59 11.96
CA GLY A 391 -12.62 12.72 12.76
C GLY A 391 -12.40 13.36 14.15
N ASN A 392 -11.48 14.32 14.24
CA ASN A 392 -10.98 14.95 15.47
C ASN A 392 -10.39 13.98 16.51
N LYS A 393 -9.73 12.89 16.06
CA LYS A 393 -9.07 11.89 16.90
C LYS A 393 -7.72 11.47 16.34
N TRP A 394 -6.79 11.13 17.22
CA TRP A 394 -5.53 10.48 16.87
C TRP A 394 -5.75 8.98 16.67
N LEU A 395 -5.35 8.46 15.50
CA LEU A 395 -5.41 7.04 15.17
C LEU A 395 -4.00 6.45 15.07
N GLU A 396 -3.82 5.23 15.55
CA GLU A 396 -2.53 4.54 15.53
C GLU A 396 -2.34 3.79 14.21
N ILE A 397 -1.26 4.11 13.50
CA ILE A 397 -0.93 3.52 12.21
C ILE A 397 -0.45 2.08 12.42
N GLN A 398 -0.99 1.16 11.64
CA GLN A 398 -0.64 -0.25 11.76
C GLN A 398 0.77 -0.51 11.20
N PRO A 399 1.65 -1.21 11.94
CA PRO A 399 3.00 -1.48 11.48
C PRO A 399 3.01 -2.48 10.32
N LYS A 400 4.02 -2.37 9.46
CA LYS A 400 4.21 -3.18 8.25
C LYS A 400 5.48 -4.03 8.38
N PRO A 401 5.52 -5.05 9.28
CA PRO A 401 6.76 -5.76 9.63
C PRO A 401 7.38 -6.57 8.48
N ASN A 402 6.59 -6.89 7.45
CA ASN A 402 7.06 -7.50 6.21
C ASN A 402 7.34 -6.43 5.13
N ILE A 403 8.06 -5.37 5.48
CA ILE A 403 8.44 -4.30 4.55
C ILE A 403 9.58 -4.77 3.64
N ASP A 404 9.38 -4.69 2.33
CA ASP A 404 10.34 -5.17 1.33
C ASP A 404 11.44 -4.14 1.08
N VAL A 405 12.43 -4.12 1.97
CA VAL A 405 13.55 -3.17 1.95
C VAL A 405 14.36 -3.27 0.64
N LEU A 406 14.42 -4.44 0.00
CA LEU A 406 15.13 -4.63 -1.27
C LEU A 406 14.43 -3.92 -2.43
N ASN A 407 13.10 -4.03 -2.50
CA ASN A 407 12.28 -3.32 -3.48
C ASN A 407 12.29 -1.80 -3.24
N LEU A 408 12.28 -1.37 -1.97
CA LEU A 408 12.46 0.04 -1.62
C LEU A 408 13.83 0.56 -2.08
N GLN A 409 14.93 -0.16 -1.82
CA GLN A 409 16.26 0.21 -2.31
C GLN A 409 16.30 0.32 -3.84
N THR A 410 15.76 -0.69 -4.55
CA THR A 410 15.66 -0.70 -6.02
C THR A 410 14.90 0.54 -6.55
N THR A 411 13.88 1.00 -5.82
CA THR A 411 13.13 2.23 -6.13
C THR A 411 13.99 3.48 -5.98
N VAL A 412 14.79 3.58 -4.91
CA VAL A 412 15.73 4.71 -4.69
C VAL A 412 16.81 4.74 -5.76
N ASP A 413 17.42 3.59 -6.06
CA ASP A 413 18.50 3.47 -7.05
C ASP A 413 18.02 3.88 -8.46
N THR A 414 16.80 3.46 -8.82
CA THR A 414 16.15 3.83 -10.09
C THR A 414 15.86 5.33 -10.16
N GLN A 415 15.42 5.95 -9.05
CA GLN A 415 15.18 7.40 -8.99
C GLN A 415 16.47 8.21 -9.08
N ALA A 416 17.57 7.72 -8.51
CA ALA A 416 18.89 8.35 -8.63
C ALA A 416 19.39 8.32 -10.09
N LEU A 417 19.35 7.16 -10.75
CA LEU A 417 19.73 7.00 -12.17
C LEU A 417 18.91 7.91 -13.09
N ALA A 418 17.59 7.97 -12.89
CA ALA A 418 16.69 8.82 -13.67
C ALA A 418 16.85 10.33 -13.40
N SER A 419 17.53 10.70 -12.32
CA SER A 419 17.88 12.10 -12.00
C SER A 419 19.18 12.50 -12.69
N SER A 420 20.24 11.69 -12.60
CA SER A 420 21.52 11.97 -13.27
C SER A 420 21.38 12.09 -14.80
N GLN A 421 20.53 11.27 -15.42
CA GLN A 421 20.24 11.34 -16.86
C GLN A 421 19.52 12.63 -17.31
N LYS A 422 18.98 13.43 -16.37
CA LYS A 422 18.38 14.74 -16.69
C LYS A 422 19.38 15.89 -16.64
N GLU A 423 20.46 15.77 -15.86
CA GLU A 423 21.53 16.78 -15.82
C GLU A 423 22.49 16.68 -17.03
N GLU A 424 22.64 15.50 -17.64
CA GLU A 424 23.44 15.33 -18.87
C GLU A 424 22.76 15.83 -20.16
N ALA A 425 21.49 16.25 -20.11
CA ALA A 425 20.79 16.79 -21.27
C ALA A 425 21.23 18.24 -21.55
N PRO A 426 21.91 18.55 -22.67
CA PRO A 426 22.34 19.91 -22.95
C PRO A 426 21.13 20.83 -23.19
N ALA A 427 21.11 21.97 -22.51
CA ALA A 427 20.13 23.03 -22.76
C ALA A 427 20.20 23.49 -24.23
N LYS A 428 19.03 23.68 -24.84
CA LYS A 428 18.84 24.11 -26.23
C LYS A 428 18.40 25.57 -26.31
#